data_AF-A0A511YP17-F1
#
_entry.id   AF-A0A511YP17-F1
#
_cell.length_a   1.000
_cell.length_b   1.000
_cell.length_c   1.000
_cell.angle_alpha   90.00
_cell.angle_beta   90.00
_cell.angle_gamma   90.00
#
_symmetry.space_group_name_H-M   'P 1'
#
loop_
_entity.id
_entity.type
_entity.pdbx_description
1 polymer ?
#
loop_
_entity_poly.entity_id
_entity_poly.type
_entity_poly.pdbx_seq_one_letter_code
_entity_poly.pdbx_strand_id
1 'polypeptide(L)'
;MQKINKFNQYLLEKYPTVWNTKIVWMLLAGIVIHILFFIIGYVSHADPSSLQKQEVKDDYFRDGMIFIHLIISVLMIVGWLIMMLKNNAFKNFYPSSKEKLFLQFVQYFVILFVSTTFYFSYMAGFKMFIKNRYPDRQMSEYVEVINRANAFLSQNPEYYTLDNRTFPQFYDIYCETDINKIDRSQKYFVYYNRVYQYNTLYAKTVYQKDRYGNFLFPANEDRKRLAYSKNNANSLTYYFKKDVVDLSPYINTTGFTYYNFSVVFYENDLQEQLHLSPEEMYGDDHDHVIEEHYKKKKFEINRLTTELLNRKNPAEIGKLLARFLDISKKFGIRNNLDAKGWLKTVYQPDDFKVRYFIKKYKPEQGEEYDLNKMPLDEEGNYVYTETVADSAAAVVDGTVVNDSVQIRNFNPDIEKQLSPEKYFKNNMTDYYYYTDDLSSLLKNVDLIKSTDFFSENIHVYIWIAFFLATVIFNFRITGLKPLLFSMISAGVLLLAVVLISVLFSASFGRNNLEFFISYFGLAIGLIILLGPVVMMKRLGKLVASLFINISVNAFVLFLLLIFFIIHLHQLESCKSVNVMSYECKTIITTLEFNLSYMILVGGFVFLYLYTSVLQRWKAMPE
;
A
#
# COMPACT_ATOMS: atom_id res chain seq x y z
N MET A 1 2.81 27.04 42.45
CA MET A 1 2.11 26.07 43.32
C MET A 1 0.77 26.59 43.87
N GLN A 2 0.67 27.78 44.48
CA GLN A 2 -0.62 28.27 45.04
C GLN A 2 -1.79 28.36 44.04
N LYS A 3 -1.55 28.80 42.79
CA LYS A 3 -2.60 28.85 41.74
C LYS A 3 -3.12 27.46 41.33
N ILE A 4 -2.23 26.47 41.25
CA ILE A 4 -2.57 25.07 40.93
C ILE A 4 -3.44 24.48 42.05
N ASN A 5 -3.11 24.76 43.30
CA ASN A 5 -3.89 24.28 44.45
C ASN A 5 -5.29 24.90 44.47
N LYS A 6 -5.41 26.21 44.22
CA LYS A 6 -6.71 26.89 44.09
C LYS A 6 -7.56 26.30 42.96
N PHE A 7 -6.97 26.02 41.80
CA PHE A 7 -7.69 25.42 40.67
C PHE A 7 -8.12 23.96 40.95
N ASN A 8 -7.24 23.16 41.57
CA ASN A 8 -7.59 21.81 42.00
C ASN A 8 -8.72 21.81 43.03
N GLN A 9 -8.74 22.78 43.95
CA GLN A 9 -9.83 22.94 44.91
C GLN A 9 -11.14 23.33 44.23
N TYR A 10 -11.11 24.27 43.27
CA TYR A 10 -12.26 24.62 42.46
C TYR A 10 -12.84 23.40 41.70
N LEU A 11 -11.98 22.61 41.05
CA LEU A 11 -12.41 21.39 40.36
C LEU A 11 -13.03 20.37 41.32
N LEU A 12 -12.46 20.20 42.52
CA LEU A 12 -12.99 19.30 43.54
C LEU A 12 -14.40 19.71 43.99
N GLU A 13 -14.60 21.01 44.23
CA GLU A 13 -15.85 21.56 44.75
C GLU A 13 -16.97 21.65 43.69
N LYS A 14 -16.63 21.97 42.43
CA LYS A 14 -17.62 22.22 41.36
C LYS A 14 -17.75 21.08 40.33
N TYR A 15 -16.65 20.38 40.05
CA TYR A 15 -16.58 19.33 39.01
C TYR A 15 -15.89 18.06 39.53
N PRO A 16 -16.46 17.38 40.54
CA PRO A 16 -15.79 16.29 41.24
C PRO A 16 -15.44 15.09 40.33
N THR A 17 -16.21 14.84 39.27
CA THR A 17 -15.89 13.79 38.28
C THR A 17 -14.61 14.13 37.52
N VAL A 18 -14.51 15.35 36.99
CA VAL A 18 -13.35 15.90 36.28
C VAL A 18 -12.12 15.91 37.19
N TRP A 19 -12.28 16.32 38.45
CA TRP A 19 -11.21 16.29 39.43
C TRP A 19 -10.73 14.88 39.76
N ASN A 20 -11.66 13.92 39.88
CA ASN A 20 -11.32 12.54 40.24
C ASN A 20 -10.57 11.81 39.13
N THR A 21 -11.02 11.97 37.87
CA THR A 21 -10.37 11.33 36.71
C THR A 21 -9.06 12.00 36.33
N LYS A 22 -8.78 13.20 36.85
CA LYS A 22 -7.58 13.99 36.51
C LYS A 22 -7.47 14.32 35.02
N ILE A 23 -8.59 14.29 34.28
CA ILE A 23 -8.63 14.47 32.82
C ILE A 23 -7.97 15.77 32.38
N VAL A 24 -8.17 16.88 33.10
CA VAL A 24 -7.56 18.17 32.74
C VAL A 24 -6.03 18.08 32.70
N TRP A 25 -5.42 17.43 33.71
CA TRP A 25 -3.97 17.26 33.77
C TRP A 25 -3.46 16.28 32.72
N MET A 26 -4.23 15.22 32.46
CA MET A 26 -3.89 14.24 31.41
C MET A 26 -3.94 14.82 30.01
N LEU A 27 -4.95 15.66 29.72
CA LEU A 27 -5.05 16.33 28.43
C LEU A 27 -3.93 17.35 28.25
N LEU A 28 -3.59 18.13 29.28
CA LEU A 28 -2.46 19.06 29.22
C LEU A 28 -1.13 18.33 28.97
N ALA A 29 -0.88 17.24 29.70
CA ALA A 29 0.32 16.43 29.51
C ALA A 29 0.33 15.77 28.11
N GLY A 30 -0.81 15.24 27.67
CA GLY A 30 -0.98 14.67 26.33
C GLY A 30 -0.68 15.68 25.23
N ILE A 31 -1.19 16.91 25.33
CA ILE A 31 -0.91 17.99 24.36
C ILE A 31 0.60 18.25 24.24
N VAL A 32 1.31 18.32 25.37
CA VAL A 32 2.77 18.54 25.36
C VAL A 32 3.49 17.41 24.62
N ILE A 33 3.08 16.16 24.85
CA ILE A 33 3.69 15.00 24.16
C ILE A 33 3.31 14.97 22.68
N HIS A 34 2.06 15.29 22.33
CA HIS A 34 1.65 15.44 20.92
C HIS A 34 2.50 16.50 20.19
N ILE A 35 2.76 17.65 20.82
CA ILE A 35 3.65 18.68 20.26
C ILE A 35 5.07 18.13 20.08
N LEU A 36 5.59 17.39 21.06
CA LEU A 36 6.90 16.74 20.95
C LEU A 36 6.96 15.76 19.78
N PHE A 37 6.00 14.85 19.65
CA PHE A 37 5.94 13.90 18.54
C PHE A 37 5.79 14.59 17.18
N PHE A 38 5.02 15.68 17.12
CA PHE A 38 4.94 16.52 15.94
C PHE A 38 6.30 17.10 15.54
N ILE A 39 7.05 17.66 16.50
CA ILE A 39 8.39 18.20 16.25
C ILE A 39 9.33 17.09 15.78
N ILE A 40 9.30 15.93 16.41
CA ILE A 40 10.12 14.76 16.03
C ILE A 40 9.80 14.36 14.58
N GLY A 41 8.53 14.18 14.24
CA GLY A 41 8.13 13.84 12.87
C GLY A 41 8.50 14.92 11.85
N TYR A 42 8.49 16.19 12.24
CA TYR A 42 8.91 17.29 11.36
C TYR A 42 10.41 17.23 11.02
N VAL A 43 11.25 16.71 11.92
CA VAL A 43 12.72 16.67 11.71
C VAL A 43 13.26 15.28 11.37
N SER A 44 12.44 14.23 11.45
CA SER A 44 12.89 12.83 11.32
C SER A 44 13.53 12.53 9.97
N HIS A 45 13.01 13.13 8.89
CA HIS A 45 13.52 12.95 7.52
C HIS A 45 14.15 14.22 6.94
N ALA A 46 14.80 15.02 7.79
CA ALA A 46 15.48 16.25 7.36
C ALA A 46 16.61 16.00 6.36
N ASP A 47 17.30 14.86 6.48
CA ASP A 47 18.28 14.38 5.50
C ASP A 47 17.54 13.71 4.33
N PRO A 48 17.70 14.18 3.07
CA PRO A 48 17.05 13.58 1.93
C PRO A 48 17.43 12.11 1.69
N SER A 49 18.59 11.65 2.19
CA SER A 49 18.98 10.23 2.10
C SER A 49 17.98 9.30 2.77
N SER A 50 17.34 9.77 3.85
CA SER A 50 16.31 9.01 4.56
C SER A 50 15.05 8.76 3.72
N LEU A 51 14.83 9.53 2.65
CA LEU A 51 13.71 9.34 1.72
C LEU A 51 14.03 8.40 0.55
N GLN A 52 15.27 7.90 0.46
CA GLN A 52 15.71 7.05 -0.66
C GLN A 52 15.43 5.56 -0.41
N LYS A 53 14.96 5.19 0.79
CA LYS A 53 14.56 3.82 1.16
C LYS A 53 13.19 3.46 0.60
N GLN A 54 12.84 2.17 0.60
CA GLN A 54 11.48 1.75 0.25
C GLN A 54 10.51 2.02 1.40
N GLU A 55 9.33 2.52 1.05
CA GLU A 55 8.15 2.65 1.92
C GLU A 55 8.41 3.43 3.23
N VAL A 56 8.93 4.66 3.13
CA VAL A 56 9.25 5.48 4.32
C VAL A 56 8.03 5.87 5.17
N LYS A 57 6.80 5.63 4.68
CA LYS A 57 5.58 5.75 5.47
C LYS A 57 5.59 4.84 6.71
N ASP A 58 6.30 3.72 6.63
CA ASP A 58 6.33 2.68 7.66
C ASP A 58 7.55 2.79 8.60
N ASP A 59 8.45 3.75 8.37
CA ASP A 59 9.65 3.99 9.20
C ASP A 59 9.31 4.21 10.67
N TYR A 60 8.15 4.80 10.95
CA TYR A 60 7.67 4.96 12.32
C TYR A 60 7.54 3.62 13.08
N PHE A 61 7.17 2.55 12.38
CA PHE A 61 7.06 1.22 12.94
C PHE A 61 8.37 0.44 12.84
N ARG A 62 9.09 0.55 11.71
CA ARG A 62 10.34 -0.17 11.45
C ARG A 62 11.52 0.31 12.29
N ASP A 63 11.69 1.63 12.41
CA ASP A 63 12.86 2.23 13.06
C ASP A 63 12.72 2.33 14.60
N GLY A 64 11.68 1.70 15.15
CA GLY A 64 11.47 1.59 16.59
C GLY A 64 10.87 2.83 17.27
N MET A 65 10.46 3.87 16.52
CA MET A 65 9.73 5.01 17.06
C MET A 65 8.41 4.60 17.74
N ILE A 66 7.76 3.54 17.23
CA ILE A 66 6.62 2.91 17.89
C ILE A 66 6.94 2.43 19.31
N PHE A 67 8.13 1.89 19.59
CA PHE A 67 8.49 1.45 20.94
C PHE A 67 8.63 2.63 21.90
N ILE A 68 9.23 3.74 21.44
CA ILE A 68 9.33 4.97 22.23
C ILE A 68 7.92 5.51 22.54
N HIS A 69 7.02 5.55 21.56
CA HIS A 69 5.61 5.86 21.78
C HIS A 69 5.02 4.96 22.85
N LEU A 70 5.10 3.63 22.68
CA LEU A 70 4.48 2.68 23.59
C LEU A 70 4.99 2.84 25.03
N ILE A 71 6.29 3.04 25.22
CA ILE A 71 6.88 3.29 26.55
C ILE A 71 6.29 4.56 27.17
N ILE A 72 6.27 5.67 26.43
CA ILE A 72 5.72 6.95 26.91
C ILE A 72 4.23 6.81 27.25
N SER A 73 3.45 6.17 26.39
CA SER A 73 2.02 5.93 26.61
C SER A 73 1.78 5.07 27.84
N VAL A 74 2.52 3.96 28.02
CA VAL A 74 2.40 3.10 29.18
C VAL A 74 2.76 3.85 30.46
N LEU A 75 3.87 4.60 30.49
CA LEU A 75 4.27 5.38 31.66
C LEU A 75 3.22 6.45 32.01
N MET A 76 2.68 7.14 31.00
CA MET A 76 1.62 8.13 31.17
C MET A 76 0.34 7.50 31.73
N ILE A 77 -0.10 6.36 31.18
CA ILE A 77 -1.29 5.63 31.62
C ILE A 77 -1.08 5.06 33.04
N VAL A 78 0.07 4.46 33.35
CA VAL A 78 0.35 3.91 34.68
C VAL A 78 0.42 5.03 35.73
N GLY A 79 1.13 6.12 35.45
CA GLY A 79 1.19 7.28 36.34
C GLY A 79 -0.20 7.87 36.60
N TRP A 80 -1.02 7.97 35.54
CA TRP A 80 -2.41 8.38 35.65
C TRP A 80 -3.24 7.44 36.52
N LEU A 81 -3.14 6.12 36.29
CA LEU A 81 -3.85 5.11 37.08
C LEU A 81 -3.49 5.23 38.56
N ILE A 82 -2.20 5.37 38.91
CA ILE A 82 -1.77 5.54 40.30
C ILE A 82 -2.42 6.79 40.92
N MET A 83 -2.39 7.93 40.23
CA MET A 83 -2.99 9.18 40.70
C MET A 83 -4.51 9.10 40.87
N MET A 84 -5.18 8.47 39.91
CA MET A 84 -6.63 8.33 39.86
C MET A 84 -7.14 7.34 40.91
N LEU A 85 -6.40 6.25 41.18
CA LEU A 85 -6.75 5.24 42.17
C LEU A 85 -6.43 5.64 43.61
N LYS A 86 -5.49 6.58 43.83
CA LYS A 86 -5.15 7.10 45.15
C LYS A 86 -6.37 7.69 45.89
N ASN A 87 -7.28 8.34 45.17
CA ASN A 87 -8.48 8.99 45.72
C ASN A 87 -9.75 8.26 45.29
N ASN A 88 -9.85 6.96 45.56
CA ASN A 88 -10.97 6.15 45.09
C ASN A 88 -12.27 6.45 45.86
N ALA A 89 -13.01 7.47 45.44
CA ALA A 89 -14.32 7.83 46.00
C ALA A 89 -15.34 6.67 45.98
N PHE A 90 -15.11 5.63 45.17
CA PHE A 90 -15.99 4.46 45.06
C PHE A 90 -15.87 3.48 46.22
N LYS A 91 -14.76 3.49 46.97
CA LYS A 91 -14.60 2.71 48.20
C LYS A 91 -15.43 3.26 49.38
N ASN A 92 -15.94 4.50 49.27
CA ASN A 92 -16.62 5.20 50.36
C ASN A 92 -18.13 5.40 50.10
N PHE A 93 -18.79 4.51 49.35
CA PHE A 93 -20.24 4.51 49.11
C PHE A 93 -20.84 5.83 48.60
N TYR A 94 -20.06 6.68 47.91
CA TYR A 94 -20.60 7.93 47.35
C TYR A 94 -21.73 7.62 46.33
N PRO A 95 -22.93 8.21 46.49
CA PRO A 95 -24.01 8.06 45.51
C PRO A 95 -23.57 8.70 44.18
N SER A 96 -23.41 7.89 43.14
CA SER A 96 -23.10 8.35 41.78
C SER A 96 -24.29 8.10 40.86
N SER A 97 -24.79 9.14 40.22
CA SER A 97 -25.86 9.00 39.21
C SER A 97 -25.38 8.23 37.98
N LYS A 98 -26.33 7.68 37.20
CA LYS A 98 -26.06 6.95 35.96
C LYS A 98 -25.20 7.79 34.98
N GLU A 99 -25.53 9.07 34.88
CA GLU A 99 -24.84 10.04 34.03
C GLU A 99 -23.40 10.28 34.50
N LYS A 100 -23.17 10.39 35.81
CA LYS A 100 -21.82 10.56 36.36
C LYS A 100 -20.94 9.34 36.11
N LEU A 101 -21.51 8.13 36.16
CA LEU A 101 -20.79 6.88 35.84
C LEU A 101 -20.41 6.82 34.36
N PHE A 102 -21.38 7.07 33.48
CA PHE A 102 -21.14 7.08 32.04
C PHE A 102 -20.11 8.16 31.65
N LEU A 103 -20.23 9.37 32.21
CA LEU A 103 -19.28 10.45 31.93
C LEU A 103 -17.86 10.09 32.39
N GLN A 104 -17.70 9.34 33.47
CA GLN A 104 -16.39 8.85 33.89
C GLN A 104 -15.80 7.84 32.91
N PHE A 105 -16.62 6.93 32.36
CA PHE A 105 -16.19 6.05 31.27
C PHE A 105 -15.73 6.85 30.04
N VAL A 106 -16.52 7.85 29.62
CA VAL A 106 -16.15 8.73 28.50
C VAL A 106 -14.85 9.47 28.78
N GLN A 107 -14.63 9.94 30.01
CA GLN A 107 -13.36 10.57 30.40
C GLN A 107 -12.18 9.58 30.32
N TYR A 108 -12.36 8.32 30.71
CA TYR A 108 -11.31 7.29 30.57
C TYR A 108 -10.99 7.05 29.09
N PHE A 109 -12.01 6.91 28.26
CA PHE A 109 -11.86 6.77 26.81
C PHE A 109 -11.07 7.92 26.21
N VAL A 110 -11.42 9.17 26.52
CA VAL A 110 -10.73 10.37 26.01
C VAL A 110 -9.27 10.42 26.47
N ILE A 111 -9.00 10.12 27.75
CA ILE A 111 -7.62 10.11 28.27
C ILE A 111 -6.78 9.04 27.55
N LEU A 112 -7.32 7.83 27.42
CA LEU A 112 -6.62 6.73 26.76
C LEU A 112 -6.39 7.02 25.28
N PHE A 113 -7.40 7.55 24.60
CA PHE A 113 -7.31 7.94 23.20
C PHE A 113 -6.20 8.97 22.98
N VAL A 114 -6.15 10.05 23.77
CA VAL A 114 -5.06 11.03 23.70
C VAL A 114 -3.70 10.39 24.03
N SER A 115 -3.67 9.46 24.98
CA SER A 115 -2.41 8.82 25.41
C SER A 115 -1.88 7.79 24.41
N THR A 116 -2.68 7.29 23.47
CA THR A 116 -2.27 6.27 22.49
C THR A 116 -2.13 6.80 21.07
N THR A 117 -2.39 8.08 20.81
CA THR A 117 -2.52 8.61 19.45
C THR A 117 -1.37 9.51 18.99
N PHE A 118 -0.20 9.44 19.65
CA PHE A 118 0.95 10.28 19.28
C PHE A 118 1.47 10.04 17.85
N TYR A 119 1.19 8.87 17.27
CA TYR A 119 1.47 8.53 15.87
C TYR A 119 0.95 9.59 14.90
N PHE A 120 -0.30 10.06 15.08
CA PHE A 120 -0.89 11.05 14.18
C PHE A 120 -0.17 12.40 14.24
N SER A 121 0.32 12.80 15.41
CA SER A 121 1.10 14.02 15.55
C SER A 121 2.44 13.90 14.83
N TYR A 122 3.13 12.76 14.98
CA TYR A 122 4.35 12.47 14.21
C TYR A 122 4.10 12.55 12.71
N MET A 123 3.09 11.84 12.21
CA MET A 123 2.79 11.82 10.77
C MET A 123 2.35 13.17 10.24
N ALA A 124 1.61 13.95 11.03
CA ALA A 124 1.27 15.33 10.67
C ALA A 124 2.53 16.22 10.56
N GLY A 125 3.48 16.06 11.49
CA GLY A 125 4.78 16.74 11.44
C GLY A 125 5.58 16.37 10.19
N PHE A 126 5.70 15.07 9.92
CA PHE A 126 6.42 14.54 8.76
C PHE A 126 5.80 15.00 7.43
N LYS A 127 4.48 14.88 7.29
CA LYS A 127 3.76 15.37 6.12
C LYS A 127 3.93 16.87 5.91
N MET A 128 3.93 17.65 7.00
CA MET A 128 4.18 19.09 6.93
C MET A 128 5.61 19.42 6.50
N PHE A 129 6.61 18.68 6.99
CA PHE A 129 7.98 18.81 6.53
C PHE A 129 8.09 18.56 5.03
N ILE A 130 7.55 17.44 4.52
CA ILE A 130 7.62 17.10 3.10
C ILE A 130 6.94 18.15 2.22
N LYS A 131 5.75 18.63 2.59
CA LYS A 131 5.05 19.70 1.86
C LYS A 131 5.85 20.99 1.77
N ASN A 132 6.57 21.34 2.83
CA ASN A 132 7.39 22.56 2.86
C ASN A 132 8.72 22.38 2.11
N ARG A 133 9.38 21.22 2.29
CA ARG A 133 10.71 20.95 1.73
C ARG A 133 10.69 20.66 0.23
N TYR A 134 9.59 20.08 -0.25
CA TYR A 134 9.40 19.64 -1.64
C TYR A 134 8.08 20.21 -2.22
N PRO A 135 7.97 21.51 -2.49
CA PRO A 135 6.73 22.10 -3.03
C PRO A 135 6.35 21.52 -4.39
N ASP A 136 5.05 21.25 -4.62
CA ASP A 136 4.56 20.52 -5.79
C ASP A 136 5.00 21.14 -7.12
N ARG A 137 4.85 22.47 -7.27
CA ARG A 137 5.28 23.19 -8.48
C ARG A 137 6.75 22.95 -8.80
N GLN A 138 7.62 23.03 -7.80
CA GLN A 138 9.05 22.84 -8.00
C GLN A 138 9.37 21.37 -8.31
N MET A 139 8.68 20.43 -7.66
CA MET A 139 8.83 19.00 -7.93
C MET A 139 8.42 18.65 -9.36
N SER A 140 7.33 19.22 -9.88
CA SER A 140 6.92 19.03 -11.28
C SER A 140 8.00 19.49 -12.26
N GLU A 141 8.62 20.66 -12.02
CA GLU A 141 9.75 21.14 -12.84
C GLU A 141 10.98 20.22 -12.75
N TYR A 142 11.25 19.65 -11.56
CA TYR A 142 12.34 18.69 -11.39
C TYR A 142 12.08 17.37 -12.12
N VAL A 143 10.85 16.84 -12.02
CA VAL A 143 10.43 15.62 -12.70
C VAL A 143 10.54 15.78 -14.22
N GLU A 144 10.17 16.94 -14.78
CA GLU A 144 10.36 17.20 -16.21
C GLU A 144 11.83 17.10 -16.62
N VAL A 145 12.74 17.72 -15.86
CA VAL A 145 14.18 17.66 -16.12
C VAL A 145 14.70 16.23 -15.99
N ILE A 146 14.28 15.51 -14.95
CA ILE A 146 14.67 14.13 -14.69
C ILE A 146 14.24 13.22 -15.85
N ASN A 147 12.97 13.27 -16.25
CA ASN A 147 12.46 12.48 -17.36
C ASN A 147 13.21 12.75 -18.67
N ARG A 148 13.53 14.02 -18.95
CA ARG A 148 14.28 14.41 -20.16
C ARG A 148 15.75 13.99 -20.12
N ALA A 149 16.39 14.04 -18.96
CA ALA A 149 17.79 13.67 -18.80
C ALA A 149 18.00 12.15 -18.67
N ASN A 150 16.98 11.40 -18.24
CA ASN A 150 17.03 9.94 -18.06
C ASN A 150 17.50 9.19 -19.32
N ALA A 151 17.15 9.70 -20.50
CA ALA A 151 17.62 9.19 -21.78
C ALA A 151 19.14 9.06 -21.86
N PHE A 152 19.89 9.90 -21.15
CA PHE A 152 21.34 10.00 -21.23
C PHE A 152 22.09 9.24 -20.13
N LEU A 153 21.38 8.59 -19.21
CA LEU A 153 22.02 7.77 -18.16
C LEU A 153 22.57 6.45 -18.72
N SER A 154 21.98 5.86 -19.75
CA SER A 154 22.50 4.65 -20.41
C SER A 154 22.83 3.51 -19.45
N GLN A 155 21.93 3.22 -18.52
CA GLN A 155 22.12 2.17 -17.53
C GLN A 155 21.51 0.82 -17.92
N ASN A 156 20.51 0.83 -18.81
CA ASN A 156 19.90 -0.39 -19.34
C ASN A 156 19.92 -0.36 -20.88
N PRO A 157 20.64 -1.27 -21.55
CA PRO A 157 20.74 -1.30 -23.00
C PRO A 157 19.40 -1.52 -23.70
N GLU A 158 18.45 -2.24 -23.08
CA GLU A 158 17.15 -2.52 -23.69
C GLU A 158 16.32 -1.24 -23.90
N TYR A 159 16.58 -0.15 -23.18
CA TYR A 159 15.86 1.11 -23.41
C TYR A 159 16.26 1.84 -24.71
N TYR A 160 17.29 1.35 -25.40
CA TYR A 160 17.85 1.97 -26.60
C TYR A 160 17.66 1.11 -27.86
N THR A 161 16.83 0.07 -27.77
CA THR A 161 16.49 -0.83 -28.87
C THR A 161 15.30 -0.32 -29.68
N LEU A 162 15.16 -0.81 -30.92
CA LEU A 162 14.20 -0.29 -31.89
C LEU A 162 12.72 -0.43 -31.49
N ASP A 163 12.38 -1.42 -30.68
CA ASP A 163 11.05 -1.65 -30.13
C ASP A 163 10.62 -0.55 -29.12
N ASN A 164 11.57 0.21 -28.58
CA ASN A 164 11.27 1.36 -27.72
C ASN A 164 11.02 2.66 -28.50
N ARG A 165 11.25 2.69 -29.81
CA ARG A 165 11.08 3.92 -30.60
C ARG A 165 9.60 4.21 -30.87
N THR A 166 9.17 5.45 -30.60
CA THR A 166 7.76 5.87 -30.72
C THR A 166 7.55 7.09 -31.63
N PHE A 167 8.60 7.86 -31.93
CA PHE A 167 8.59 9.06 -32.81
C PHE A 167 9.54 8.89 -34.02
N PRO A 168 9.24 9.46 -35.21
CA PRO A 168 8.07 10.29 -35.55
C PRO A 168 6.83 9.51 -36.01
N GLN A 169 6.98 8.38 -36.68
CA GLN A 169 5.86 7.63 -37.29
C GLN A 169 5.58 6.28 -36.61
N PHE A 170 6.12 6.05 -35.41
CA PHE A 170 6.01 4.75 -34.74
C PHE A 170 4.81 4.67 -33.79
N TYR A 171 4.11 5.77 -33.51
CA TYR A 171 3.05 5.85 -32.50
C TYR A 171 1.92 4.85 -32.72
N ASP A 172 1.42 4.69 -33.95
CA ASP A 172 0.29 3.80 -34.27
C ASP A 172 0.72 2.49 -34.95
N ILE A 173 2.01 2.16 -34.85
CA ILE A 173 2.60 0.99 -35.50
C ILE A 173 3.01 -0.03 -34.44
N TYR A 174 2.65 -1.28 -34.67
CA TYR A 174 3.06 -2.39 -33.81
C TYR A 174 4.44 -2.92 -34.21
N CYS A 175 5.32 -3.09 -33.23
CA CYS A 175 6.62 -3.72 -33.42
C CYS A 175 6.53 -5.20 -33.02
N GLU A 176 6.56 -6.09 -34.01
CA GLU A 176 6.70 -7.54 -33.79
C GLU A 176 8.16 -7.90 -33.53
N THR A 177 8.39 -8.64 -32.45
CA THR A 177 9.71 -9.14 -32.04
C THR A 177 9.78 -10.66 -31.95
N ASP A 178 8.64 -11.37 -31.97
CA ASP A 178 8.61 -12.83 -32.00
C ASP A 178 9.00 -13.33 -33.41
N ILE A 179 10.19 -13.92 -33.49
CA ILE A 179 10.79 -14.42 -34.73
C ILE A 179 9.91 -15.43 -35.48
N ASN A 180 9.01 -16.13 -34.78
CA ASN A 180 8.10 -17.10 -35.40
C ASN A 180 6.92 -16.43 -36.11
N LYS A 181 6.68 -15.14 -35.82
CA LYS A 181 5.58 -14.35 -36.33
C LYS A 181 6.02 -13.27 -37.35
N ILE A 182 7.30 -13.23 -37.69
CA ILE A 182 7.88 -12.29 -38.65
C ILE A 182 7.80 -12.85 -40.07
N ASP A 183 7.24 -12.05 -40.99
CA ASP A 183 7.24 -12.38 -42.41
C ASP A 183 8.60 -12.05 -43.03
N ARG A 184 9.37 -13.10 -43.33
CA ARG A 184 10.72 -13.00 -43.91
C ARG A 184 10.74 -12.52 -45.36
N SER A 185 9.60 -12.53 -46.06
CA SER A 185 9.48 -12.02 -47.43
C SER A 185 9.34 -10.50 -47.47
N GLN A 186 8.95 -9.90 -46.34
CA GLN A 186 8.74 -8.47 -46.18
C GLN A 186 9.92 -7.80 -45.48
N LYS A 187 9.89 -6.47 -45.37
CA LYS A 187 10.93 -5.72 -44.67
C LYS A 187 10.95 -6.10 -43.18
N TYR A 188 12.15 -6.33 -42.66
CA TYR A 188 12.44 -6.45 -41.23
C TYR A 188 13.81 -5.83 -40.92
N PHE A 189 14.05 -5.54 -39.65
CA PHE A 189 15.32 -5.03 -39.13
C PHE A 189 15.93 -6.06 -38.18
N VAL A 190 17.26 -6.11 -38.15
CA VAL A 190 17.99 -7.06 -37.31
C VAL A 190 19.11 -6.36 -36.56
N TYR A 191 19.25 -6.67 -35.28
CA TYR A 191 20.39 -6.31 -34.46
C TYR A 191 20.81 -7.51 -33.62
N TYR A 192 21.90 -8.16 -34.01
CA TYR A 192 22.38 -9.41 -33.41
C TYR A 192 21.28 -10.49 -33.36
N ASN A 193 20.66 -10.72 -32.21
CA ASN A 193 19.59 -11.69 -32.00
C ASN A 193 18.18 -11.06 -31.94
N ARG A 194 18.07 -9.73 -32.03
CA ARG A 194 16.79 -9.03 -32.02
C ARG A 194 16.33 -8.77 -33.43
N VAL A 195 15.09 -9.15 -33.73
CA VAL A 195 14.45 -8.96 -35.03
C VAL A 195 13.21 -8.08 -34.82
N TYR A 196 13.01 -7.11 -35.71
CA TYR A 196 11.92 -6.15 -35.61
C TYR A 196 11.16 -6.08 -36.92
N GLN A 197 9.84 -6.23 -36.87
CA GLN A 197 8.97 -5.98 -38.02
C GLN A 197 7.80 -5.09 -37.62
N TYR A 198 7.64 -4.00 -38.37
CA TYR A 198 6.69 -2.96 -38.07
C TYR A 198 5.41 -3.17 -38.89
N ASN A 199 4.26 -3.20 -38.22
CA ASN A 199 2.98 -3.53 -38.83
C ASN A 199 1.91 -2.49 -38.49
N THR A 200 1.09 -2.12 -39.47
CA THR A 200 -0.20 -1.49 -39.18
C THR A 200 -1.15 -2.52 -38.59
N LEU A 201 -2.16 -2.05 -37.84
CA LEU A 201 -3.14 -2.91 -37.18
C LEU A 201 -4.55 -2.72 -37.73
N TYR A 202 -5.37 -3.76 -37.66
CA TYR A 202 -6.83 -3.67 -37.74
C TYR A 202 -7.45 -4.39 -36.54
N ALA A 203 -8.62 -3.93 -36.12
CA ALA A 203 -9.31 -4.46 -34.95
C ALA A 203 -10.53 -5.33 -35.33
N LYS A 204 -10.80 -6.36 -34.54
CA LYS A 204 -12.06 -7.13 -34.56
C LYS A 204 -12.57 -7.28 -33.14
N THR A 205 -13.79 -6.80 -32.89
CA THR A 205 -14.43 -6.90 -31.58
C THR A 205 -15.41 -8.07 -31.54
N VAL A 206 -15.30 -8.90 -30.49
CA VAL A 206 -16.17 -10.05 -30.24
C VAL A 206 -16.92 -9.86 -28.94
N TYR A 207 -18.23 -10.11 -28.99
CA TYR A 207 -19.14 -10.03 -27.84
C TYR A 207 -19.58 -11.41 -27.34
N GLN A 208 -19.38 -12.45 -28.14
CA GLN A 208 -19.84 -13.81 -27.85
C GLN A 208 -18.85 -14.53 -26.94
N LYS A 209 -19.37 -15.21 -25.92
CA LYS A 209 -18.60 -16.03 -24.97
C LYS A 209 -18.90 -17.51 -25.16
N ASP A 210 -17.91 -18.35 -24.90
CA ASP A 210 -18.07 -19.81 -24.85
C ASP A 210 -18.80 -20.26 -23.57
N ARG A 211 -19.03 -21.57 -23.44
CA ARG A 211 -19.70 -22.17 -22.26
C ARG A 211 -18.94 -22.00 -20.94
N TYR A 212 -17.69 -21.55 -21.00
CA TYR A 212 -16.82 -21.30 -19.86
C TYR A 212 -16.68 -19.80 -19.55
N GLY A 213 -17.36 -18.93 -20.32
CA GLY A 213 -17.33 -17.49 -20.14
C GLY A 213 -16.18 -16.76 -20.87
N ASN A 214 -15.39 -17.45 -21.69
CA ASN A 214 -14.30 -16.82 -22.45
C ASN A 214 -14.80 -16.25 -23.77
N PHE A 215 -14.34 -15.07 -24.16
CA PHE A 215 -14.67 -14.51 -25.48
C PHE A 215 -14.14 -15.40 -26.61
N LEU A 216 -14.97 -15.62 -27.63
CA LEU A 216 -14.60 -16.41 -28.79
C LEU A 216 -13.54 -15.70 -29.63
N PHE A 217 -12.56 -16.46 -30.12
CA PHE A 217 -11.61 -15.93 -31.09
C PHE A 217 -12.33 -15.65 -32.42
N PRO A 218 -12.06 -14.52 -33.12
CA PRO A 218 -12.78 -14.17 -34.35
C PRO A 218 -12.62 -15.26 -35.43
N ALA A 219 -13.75 -15.69 -36.01
CA ALA A 219 -13.74 -16.67 -37.08
C ALA A 219 -12.99 -16.13 -38.32
N ASN A 220 -12.22 -16.99 -38.99
CA ASN A 220 -11.42 -16.69 -40.18
C ASN A 220 -10.18 -15.80 -39.96
N GLU A 221 -9.78 -15.55 -38.71
CA GLU A 221 -8.52 -14.89 -38.40
C GLU A 221 -7.42 -15.90 -38.08
N ASP A 222 -6.17 -15.57 -38.44
CA ASP A 222 -5.00 -16.39 -38.11
C ASP A 222 -4.39 -15.92 -36.80
N ARG A 223 -4.18 -16.84 -35.85
CA ARG A 223 -3.49 -16.57 -34.59
C ARG A 223 -2.07 -16.04 -34.79
N LYS A 224 -1.39 -16.38 -35.90
CA LYS A 224 -0.04 -15.84 -36.22
C LYS A 224 -0.06 -14.34 -36.53
N ARG A 225 -1.22 -13.80 -36.95
CA ARG A 225 -1.41 -12.37 -37.22
C ARG A 225 -1.82 -11.58 -35.99
N LEU A 226 -2.19 -12.23 -34.88
CA LEU A 226 -2.56 -11.55 -33.65
C LEU A 226 -1.36 -10.78 -33.10
N ALA A 227 -1.52 -9.47 -32.94
CA ALA A 227 -0.57 -8.62 -32.24
C ALA A 227 -0.85 -8.66 -30.74
N TYR A 228 -2.03 -8.18 -30.34
CA TYR A 228 -2.51 -8.21 -28.96
C TYR A 228 -4.04 -8.20 -28.93
N SER A 229 -4.62 -8.39 -27.75
CA SER A 229 -6.06 -8.30 -27.51
C SER A 229 -6.34 -7.42 -26.32
N LYS A 230 -7.44 -6.67 -26.38
CA LYS A 230 -7.89 -5.68 -25.41
C LYS A 230 -9.25 -6.08 -24.89
N ASN A 231 -9.36 -6.44 -23.61
CA ASN A 231 -10.66 -6.71 -23.00
C ASN A 231 -11.44 -5.39 -22.92
N ASN A 232 -12.76 -5.46 -22.91
CA ASN A 232 -13.65 -4.38 -22.51
C ASN A 232 -14.80 -5.03 -21.71
N ALA A 233 -15.52 -4.23 -20.91
CA ALA A 233 -16.54 -4.72 -19.97
C ALA A 233 -17.45 -5.82 -20.53
N ASN A 234 -17.88 -5.71 -21.80
CA ASN A 234 -18.75 -6.68 -22.46
C ASN A 234 -18.20 -7.24 -23.79
N SER A 235 -16.93 -6.99 -24.13
CA SER A 235 -16.37 -7.41 -25.43
C SER A 235 -14.86 -7.49 -25.44
N LEU A 236 -14.28 -8.44 -26.18
CA LEU A 236 -12.83 -8.49 -26.42
C LEU A 236 -12.51 -7.99 -27.83
N THR A 237 -11.65 -6.98 -27.93
CA THR A 237 -11.13 -6.46 -29.20
C THR A 237 -9.77 -7.07 -29.50
N TYR A 238 -9.68 -7.84 -30.58
CA TYR A 238 -8.43 -8.39 -31.09
C TYR A 238 -7.80 -7.47 -32.13
N TYR A 239 -6.52 -7.17 -31.98
CA TYR A 239 -5.75 -6.37 -32.93
C TYR A 239 -4.83 -7.28 -33.75
N PHE A 240 -4.99 -7.24 -35.07
CA PHE A 240 -4.28 -8.08 -36.02
C PHE A 240 -3.34 -7.26 -36.90
N LYS A 241 -2.17 -7.82 -37.18
CA LYS A 241 -1.18 -7.28 -38.11
C LYS A 241 -1.76 -7.26 -39.53
N LYS A 242 -1.76 -6.08 -40.15
CA LYS A 242 -2.28 -5.85 -41.50
C LYS A 242 -1.17 -5.82 -42.54
N ASP A 243 -0.47 -4.69 -42.64
CA ASP A 243 0.52 -4.38 -43.67
C ASP A 243 1.87 -4.08 -42.99
N VAL A 244 2.96 -4.62 -43.54
CA VAL A 244 4.32 -4.29 -43.08
C VAL A 244 4.70 -2.90 -43.56
N VAL A 245 5.19 -2.06 -42.65
CA VAL A 245 5.60 -0.68 -42.93
C VAL A 245 7.13 -0.62 -43.02
N ASP A 246 7.64 -0.11 -44.14
CA ASP A 246 9.07 0.15 -44.29
C ASP A 246 9.46 1.47 -43.61
N LEU A 247 10.07 1.36 -42.42
CA LEU A 247 10.57 2.49 -41.64
C LEU A 247 12.06 2.77 -41.89
N SER A 248 12.66 2.21 -42.95
CA SER A 248 14.06 2.47 -43.33
C SER A 248 14.40 3.98 -43.44
N PRO A 249 13.52 4.87 -43.94
CA PRO A 249 13.81 6.31 -43.99
C PRO A 249 14.04 6.95 -42.63
N TYR A 250 13.56 6.34 -41.54
CA TYR A 250 13.68 6.85 -40.19
C TYR A 250 14.72 6.09 -39.36
N ILE A 251 15.13 4.90 -39.79
CA ILE A 251 16.05 4.01 -39.06
C ILE A 251 17.44 4.08 -39.69
N ASN A 252 18.28 4.96 -39.13
CA ASN A 252 19.68 5.10 -39.55
C ASN A 252 20.58 3.96 -39.03
N THR A 253 20.19 3.33 -37.92
CA THR A 253 20.93 2.21 -37.32
C THR A 253 19.99 1.31 -36.52
N THR A 254 20.30 0.01 -36.49
CA THR A 254 19.56 -0.98 -35.69
C THR A 254 20.19 -1.24 -34.31
N GLY A 255 21.41 -0.74 -34.08
CA GLY A 255 22.07 -0.83 -32.78
C GLY A 255 21.54 0.18 -31.76
N PHE A 256 22.10 0.15 -30.55
CA PHE A 256 21.68 1.03 -29.46
C PHE A 256 21.87 2.52 -29.82
N THR A 257 20.80 3.31 -29.72
CA THR A 257 20.82 4.75 -29.98
C THR A 257 19.86 5.52 -29.09
N TYR A 258 20.23 6.75 -28.73
CA TYR A 258 19.37 7.65 -27.96
C TYR A 258 18.07 8.02 -28.69
N TYR A 259 18.02 7.90 -30.02
CA TYR A 259 16.79 8.10 -30.80
C TYR A 259 15.70 7.06 -30.52
N ASN A 260 16.06 5.92 -29.94
CA ASN A 260 15.11 4.86 -29.61
C ASN A 260 14.53 4.99 -28.20
N PHE A 261 15.04 5.93 -27.38
CA PHE A 261 14.66 6.03 -25.98
C PHE A 261 13.27 6.66 -25.78
N SER A 262 12.40 5.98 -25.03
CA SER A 262 11.04 6.46 -24.74
C SER A 262 10.58 6.21 -23.29
N VAL A 263 11.49 5.80 -22.39
CA VAL A 263 11.12 5.43 -21.02
C VAL A 263 10.76 6.68 -20.19
N VAL A 264 9.58 6.65 -19.58
CA VAL A 264 9.16 7.62 -18.56
C VAL A 264 9.82 7.21 -17.24
N PHE A 265 10.65 8.08 -16.67
CA PHE A 265 11.36 7.79 -15.43
C PHE A 265 10.44 7.84 -14.21
N TYR A 266 9.65 8.91 -14.11
CA TYR A 266 8.75 9.16 -13.00
C TYR A 266 7.56 9.99 -13.45
N GLU A 267 6.37 9.62 -12.98
CA GLU A 267 5.14 10.37 -13.16
C GLU A 267 4.40 10.45 -11.83
N ASN A 268 3.84 11.62 -11.55
CA ASN A 268 3.02 11.83 -10.37
C ASN A 268 1.57 11.48 -10.74
N ASP A 269 1.21 10.20 -10.63
CA ASP A 269 -0.16 9.70 -10.86
C ASP A 269 -0.86 9.29 -9.55
N LEU A 270 -0.69 10.11 -8.52
CA LEU A 270 -1.36 9.92 -7.24
C LEU A 270 -2.89 9.96 -7.30
N GLN A 271 -3.48 10.46 -8.40
CA GLN A 271 -4.93 10.47 -8.57
C GLN A 271 -5.48 9.09 -8.98
N GLU A 272 -4.66 8.24 -9.60
CA GLU A 272 -5.00 6.84 -9.90
C GLU A 272 -4.71 5.91 -8.72
N GLN A 273 -3.66 6.17 -7.92
CA GLN A 273 -3.30 5.30 -6.80
C GLN A 273 -4.12 5.51 -5.51
N LEU A 274 -4.73 6.69 -5.30
CA LEU A 274 -5.42 7.03 -4.04
C LEU A 274 -6.94 6.83 -4.04
N HIS A 275 -7.55 6.62 -5.20
CA HIS A 275 -9.02 6.59 -5.30
C HIS A 275 -9.63 5.22 -5.56
N LEU A 276 -8.81 4.17 -5.63
CA LEU A 276 -9.30 2.87 -6.06
C LEU A 276 -9.06 1.84 -4.97
N SER A 277 -10.13 1.21 -4.50
CA SER A 277 -10.00 -0.04 -3.75
C SER A 277 -9.29 -1.07 -4.63
N PRO A 278 -8.62 -2.10 -4.06
CA PRO A 278 -8.04 -3.20 -4.84
C PRO A 278 -9.01 -3.87 -5.83
N GLU A 279 -10.31 -3.66 -5.67
CA GLU A 279 -11.37 -4.19 -6.54
C GLU A 279 -11.67 -3.29 -7.76
N GLU A 280 -11.40 -1.97 -7.67
CA GLU A 280 -11.62 -1.03 -8.79
C GLU A 280 -10.42 -0.97 -9.77
N MET A 281 -9.25 -1.43 -9.34
CA MET A 281 -8.03 -1.55 -10.17
C MET A 281 -8.15 -2.60 -11.29
N TYR A 282 -9.18 -3.48 -11.24
CA TYR A 282 -9.42 -4.52 -12.25
C TYR A 282 -10.55 -4.17 -13.24
N GLY A 283 -10.95 -2.89 -13.29
CA GLY A 283 -11.88 -2.40 -14.28
C GLY A 283 -11.21 -2.22 -15.64
N ASP A 284 -11.66 -2.99 -16.63
CA ASP A 284 -11.16 -2.95 -18.01
C ASP A 284 -11.02 -1.55 -18.61
N ASP A 285 -11.94 -0.63 -18.29
CA ASP A 285 -11.98 0.74 -18.84
C ASP A 285 -10.87 1.65 -18.27
N HIS A 286 -10.38 1.36 -17.05
CA HIS A 286 -9.31 2.12 -16.40
C HIS A 286 -7.93 1.74 -16.94
N ASP A 287 -7.68 0.44 -17.14
CA ASP A 287 -6.44 -0.06 -17.75
C ASP A 287 -6.19 0.60 -19.12
N HIS A 288 -7.26 0.93 -19.84
CA HIS A 288 -7.20 1.55 -21.17
C HIS A 288 -6.79 3.01 -21.17
N VAL A 289 -7.30 3.78 -20.22
CA VAL A 289 -6.94 5.19 -20.06
C VAL A 289 -5.48 5.29 -19.62
N ILE A 290 -5.06 4.41 -18.70
CA ILE A 290 -3.68 4.29 -18.21
C ILE A 290 -2.73 3.93 -19.36
N GLU A 291 -3.05 2.91 -20.15
CA GLU A 291 -2.23 2.45 -21.27
C GLU A 291 -2.07 3.54 -22.36
N GLU A 292 -3.17 4.21 -22.73
CA GLU A 292 -3.13 5.27 -23.74
C GLU A 292 -2.37 6.52 -23.24
N HIS A 293 -2.59 6.91 -21.99
CA HIS A 293 -1.87 8.03 -21.36
C HIS A 293 -0.37 7.74 -21.30
N TYR A 294 0.03 6.56 -20.81
CA TYR A 294 1.43 6.15 -20.76
C TYR A 294 2.06 6.09 -22.16
N LYS A 295 1.33 5.58 -23.17
CA LYS A 295 1.77 5.58 -24.57
C LYS A 295 2.04 7.00 -25.09
N LYS A 296 1.16 7.97 -24.80
CA LYS A 296 1.36 9.39 -25.14
C LYS A 296 2.61 9.97 -24.48
N LYS A 297 2.88 9.61 -23.22
CA LYS A 297 4.08 10.08 -22.50
C LYS A 297 5.36 9.50 -23.09
N LYS A 298 5.39 8.19 -23.38
CA LYS A 298 6.52 7.56 -24.08
C LYS A 298 6.81 8.25 -25.42
N PHE A 299 5.77 8.57 -26.18
CA PHE A 299 5.89 9.34 -27.42
C PHE A 299 6.52 10.71 -27.19
N GLU A 300 6.02 11.46 -26.22
CA GLU A 300 6.51 12.81 -25.93
C GLU A 300 7.97 12.81 -25.47
N ILE A 301 8.38 11.85 -24.63
CA ILE A 301 9.78 11.67 -24.25
C ILE A 301 10.66 11.39 -25.46
N ASN A 302 10.25 10.47 -26.33
CA ASN A 302 11.03 10.14 -27.53
C ASN A 302 11.10 11.31 -28.52
N ARG A 303 9.99 12.05 -28.70
CA ARG A 303 9.93 13.27 -29.53
C ARG A 303 10.89 14.34 -29.01
N LEU A 304 10.79 14.70 -27.73
CA LEU A 304 11.63 15.74 -27.12
C LEU A 304 13.11 15.36 -27.14
N THR A 305 13.42 14.08 -26.90
CA THR A 305 14.79 13.54 -27.00
C THR A 305 15.30 13.66 -28.43
N THR A 306 14.52 13.20 -29.41
CA THR A 306 14.87 13.26 -30.84
C THR A 306 15.09 14.69 -31.31
N GLU A 307 14.21 15.63 -30.95
CA GLU A 307 14.34 17.05 -31.30
C GLU A 307 15.59 17.68 -30.70
N LEU A 308 15.93 17.34 -29.44
CA LEU A 308 17.15 17.81 -28.79
C LEU A 308 18.41 17.30 -29.51
N LEU A 309 18.42 16.03 -29.90
CA LEU A 309 19.54 15.41 -30.64
C LEU A 309 19.69 15.98 -32.05
N ASN A 310 18.57 16.20 -32.76
CA ASN A 310 18.56 16.75 -34.12
C ASN A 310 19.13 18.17 -34.21
N ARG A 311 19.03 18.97 -33.13
CA ARG A 311 19.67 20.30 -33.07
C ARG A 311 21.19 20.24 -33.02
N LYS A 312 21.77 19.08 -32.66
CA LYS A 312 23.21 18.84 -32.53
C LYS A 312 23.95 19.90 -31.69
N ASN A 313 23.27 20.51 -30.72
CA ASN A 313 23.80 21.56 -29.88
C ASN A 313 24.33 21.01 -28.55
N PRO A 314 25.67 20.91 -28.35
CA PRO A 314 26.23 20.33 -27.13
C PRO A 314 25.94 21.19 -25.89
N ALA A 315 25.74 22.50 -26.05
CA ALA A 315 25.43 23.39 -24.93
C ALA A 315 24.02 23.13 -24.37
N GLU A 316 23.04 22.81 -25.22
CA GLU A 316 21.68 22.47 -24.77
C GLU A 316 21.65 21.17 -23.98
N ILE A 317 22.31 20.12 -24.49
CA ILE A 317 22.43 18.84 -23.78
C ILE A 317 23.21 19.05 -22.48
N GLY A 318 24.37 19.72 -22.51
CA GLY A 318 25.17 20.00 -21.33
C GLY A 318 24.40 20.77 -20.24
N LYS A 319 23.55 21.74 -20.62
CA LYS A 319 22.69 22.47 -19.68
C LYS A 319 21.64 21.57 -19.04
N LEU A 320 21.04 20.65 -19.80
CA LEU A 320 20.09 19.66 -19.28
C LEU A 320 20.77 18.73 -18.26
N LEU A 321 21.93 18.17 -18.62
CA LEU A 321 22.70 17.28 -17.75
C LEU A 321 23.16 18.00 -16.46
N ALA A 322 23.62 19.25 -16.56
CA ALA A 322 24.00 20.05 -15.39
C ALA A 322 22.79 20.29 -14.46
N ARG A 323 21.63 20.67 -15.02
CA ARG A 323 20.42 20.88 -14.22
C ARG A 323 19.95 19.59 -13.54
N PHE A 324 20.09 18.45 -14.21
CA PHE A 324 19.82 17.14 -13.61
C PHE A 324 20.74 16.89 -12.40
N LEU A 325 22.06 17.05 -12.55
CA LEU A 325 23.01 16.83 -11.45
C LEU A 325 22.81 17.81 -10.28
N ASP A 326 22.39 19.05 -10.55
CA ASP A 326 22.01 20.01 -9.50
C ASP A 326 20.81 19.52 -8.69
N ILE A 327 19.81 18.90 -9.34
CA ILE A 327 18.67 18.29 -8.67
C ILE A 327 19.12 17.07 -7.87
N SER A 328 19.90 16.17 -8.46
CA SER A 328 20.46 14.99 -7.80
C SER A 328 21.25 15.37 -6.54
N LYS A 329 22.02 16.46 -6.58
CA LYS A 329 22.75 16.99 -5.43
C LYS A 329 21.81 17.50 -4.34
N LYS A 330 20.72 18.20 -4.69
CA LYS A 330 19.70 18.64 -3.71
C LYS A 330 18.98 17.48 -3.04
N PHE A 331 18.83 16.37 -3.77
CA PHE A 331 18.21 15.13 -3.31
C PHE A 331 19.20 14.16 -2.65
N GLY A 332 20.49 14.50 -2.59
CA GLY A 332 21.51 13.64 -1.98
C GLY A 332 21.74 12.32 -2.72
N ILE A 333 21.48 12.26 -4.03
CA ILE A 333 21.63 11.03 -4.80
C ILE A 333 23.12 10.73 -5.02
N ARG A 334 23.55 9.55 -4.60
CA ARG A 334 24.95 9.11 -4.76
C ARG A 334 25.29 8.93 -6.24
N ASN A 335 26.37 9.56 -6.68
CA ASN A 335 26.91 9.45 -8.03
C ASN A 335 28.35 10.01 -8.09
N ASN A 336 29.05 9.79 -9.20
CA ASN A 336 30.35 10.42 -9.50
C ASN A 336 30.35 11.15 -10.86
N LEU A 337 29.17 11.55 -11.34
CA LEU A 337 29.02 12.22 -12.63
C LEU A 337 29.40 13.70 -12.55
N ASP A 338 30.01 14.18 -13.62
CA ASP A 338 30.19 15.61 -13.89
C ASP A 338 29.59 15.96 -15.25
N ALA A 339 28.99 17.14 -15.39
CA ALA A 339 28.23 17.48 -16.60
C ALA A 339 29.11 17.49 -17.88
N LYS A 340 30.40 17.82 -17.77
CA LYS A 340 31.31 17.88 -18.94
C LYS A 340 31.76 16.49 -19.37
N GLY A 341 32.13 15.64 -18.41
CA GLY A 341 32.49 14.25 -18.62
C GLY A 341 31.31 13.44 -19.15
N TRP A 342 30.14 13.58 -18.51
CA TRP A 342 28.90 12.94 -18.95
C TRP A 342 28.47 13.40 -20.35
N LEU A 343 28.59 14.69 -20.68
CA LEU A 343 28.31 15.17 -22.03
C LEU A 343 29.20 14.48 -23.09
N LYS A 344 30.47 14.18 -22.78
CA LYS A 344 31.38 13.49 -23.73
C LYS A 344 30.96 12.05 -24.01
N THR A 345 30.33 11.37 -23.05
CA THR A 345 29.82 10.01 -23.25
C THR A 345 28.55 9.98 -24.10
N VAL A 346 27.84 11.10 -24.21
CA VAL A 346 26.57 11.22 -24.91
C VAL A 346 26.72 11.87 -26.29
N TYR A 347 27.46 12.97 -26.38
CA TYR A 347 27.50 13.84 -27.56
C TYR A 347 28.37 13.23 -28.67
N GLN A 348 27.72 12.46 -29.54
CA GLN A 348 28.28 11.84 -30.74
C GLN A 348 27.44 12.29 -31.95
N PRO A 349 27.66 13.50 -32.49
CA PRO A 349 26.72 14.18 -33.39
C PRO A 349 26.51 13.49 -34.75
N ASP A 350 27.33 12.50 -35.08
CA ASP A 350 27.23 11.72 -36.31
C ASP A 350 26.04 10.75 -36.27
N ASP A 351 25.86 10.01 -35.18
CA ASP A 351 24.86 8.94 -35.08
C ASP A 351 24.12 8.85 -33.74
N PHE A 352 24.60 9.52 -32.69
CA PHE A 352 24.11 9.39 -31.31
C PHE A 352 23.87 7.94 -30.89
N LYS A 353 24.78 7.03 -31.29
CA LYS A 353 24.79 5.67 -30.78
C LYS A 353 25.20 5.66 -29.31
N VAL A 354 24.62 4.74 -28.54
CA VAL A 354 25.02 4.52 -27.15
C VAL A 354 26.34 3.75 -27.15
N ARG A 355 27.43 4.44 -26.83
CA ARG A 355 28.79 3.90 -26.82
C ARG A 355 29.34 3.67 -25.42
N TYR A 356 28.68 4.21 -24.40
CA TYR A 356 29.16 4.21 -23.02
C TYR A 356 27.97 3.97 -22.10
N PHE A 357 28.14 3.08 -21.14
CA PHE A 357 27.10 2.74 -20.16
C PHE A 357 27.52 3.17 -18.75
N ILE A 358 26.56 3.65 -17.97
CA ILE A 358 26.78 4.09 -16.58
C ILE A 358 26.29 2.98 -15.65
N LYS A 359 27.02 2.74 -14.56
CA LYS A 359 26.64 1.74 -13.56
C LYS A 359 25.45 2.23 -12.72
N LYS A 360 24.54 1.33 -12.34
CA LYS A 360 23.42 1.64 -11.43
C LYS A 360 23.85 1.89 -9.97
N TYR A 361 25.01 1.34 -9.60
CA TYR A 361 25.59 1.45 -8.26
C TYR A 361 27.11 1.43 -8.37
N LYS A 362 27.80 1.78 -7.28
CA LYS A 362 29.26 1.64 -7.17
C LYS A 362 29.57 0.20 -6.70
N PRO A 363 30.24 -0.64 -7.52
CA PRO A 363 30.66 -1.97 -7.07
C PRO A 363 31.62 -1.90 -5.89
N GLU A 364 31.64 -2.95 -5.06
CA GLU A 364 32.66 -3.08 -4.01
C GLU A 364 34.06 -3.25 -4.60
N GLN A 365 35.09 -3.01 -3.79
CA GLN A 365 36.47 -3.12 -4.26
C GLN A 365 36.79 -4.56 -4.66
N GLY A 366 37.07 -4.78 -5.94
CA GLY A 366 37.37 -6.11 -6.50
C GLY A 366 36.14 -6.88 -6.98
N GLU A 367 34.93 -6.31 -6.85
CA GLU A 367 33.70 -6.88 -7.38
C GLU A 367 33.50 -6.52 -8.86
N GLU A 368 33.10 -7.50 -9.68
CA GLU A 368 32.68 -7.26 -11.06
C GLU A 368 31.26 -6.67 -11.08
N TYR A 369 31.03 -5.64 -11.88
CA TYR A 369 29.71 -5.03 -12.00
C TYR A 369 28.70 -6.01 -12.62
N ASP A 370 27.61 -6.26 -11.89
CA ASP A 370 26.49 -7.05 -12.36
C ASP A 370 25.22 -6.18 -12.47
N LEU A 371 24.65 -6.11 -13.68
CA LEU A 371 23.44 -5.36 -13.99
C LEU A 371 22.19 -5.98 -13.33
N ASN A 372 22.21 -7.30 -13.12
CA ASN A 372 21.12 -8.09 -12.57
C ASN A 372 21.22 -8.26 -11.06
N LYS A 373 22.30 -7.77 -10.44
CA LYS A 373 22.41 -7.71 -8.98
C LYS A 373 21.26 -6.86 -8.46
N MET A 374 20.30 -7.52 -7.80
CA MET A 374 19.17 -6.86 -7.16
C MET A 374 19.72 -5.79 -6.20
N PRO A 375 19.15 -4.57 -6.18
CA PRO A 375 19.55 -3.59 -5.18
C PRO A 375 19.33 -4.22 -3.80
N LEU A 376 20.36 -4.20 -2.96
CA LEU A 376 20.24 -4.53 -1.55
C LEU A 376 19.96 -3.21 -0.83
N ASP A 377 18.97 -3.18 0.06
CA ASP A 377 18.81 -2.05 0.98
C ASP A 377 19.99 -1.98 1.97
N GLU A 378 20.05 -0.93 2.80
CA GLU A 378 21.08 -0.78 3.85
C GLU A 378 21.08 -1.94 4.87
N GLU A 379 20.03 -2.77 4.88
CA GLU A 379 19.81 -3.89 5.77
C GLU A 379 20.11 -5.25 5.09
N GLY A 380 20.53 -5.25 3.81
CA GLY A 380 20.90 -6.45 3.06
C GLY A 380 19.71 -7.25 2.50
N ASN A 381 18.52 -6.65 2.41
CA ASN A 381 17.34 -7.30 1.84
C ASN A 381 17.23 -7.09 0.33
N TYR A 382 16.73 -8.10 -0.37
CA TYR A 382 16.49 -8.05 -1.82
C TYR A 382 15.35 -7.09 -2.15
N VAL A 383 15.64 -6.09 -3.00
CA VAL A 383 14.63 -5.26 -3.63
C VAL A 383 14.06 -5.99 -4.84
N TYR A 384 12.78 -6.37 -4.79
CA TYR A 384 12.07 -6.89 -5.96
C TYR A 384 11.85 -5.77 -6.97
N THR A 385 12.63 -5.79 -8.05
CA THR A 385 12.27 -5.15 -9.31
C THR A 385 11.70 -6.22 -10.22
N GLU A 386 10.57 -5.94 -10.88
CA GLU A 386 10.06 -6.78 -11.96
C GLU A 386 11.13 -6.90 -13.05
N THR A 387 11.86 -8.00 -13.02
CA THR A 387 12.56 -8.51 -14.18
C THR A 387 11.48 -8.90 -15.17
N VAL A 388 11.38 -8.17 -16.28
CA VAL A 388 10.64 -8.64 -17.45
C VAL A 388 11.28 -9.98 -17.79
N ALA A 389 10.53 -11.05 -17.55
CA ALA A 389 10.98 -12.39 -17.83
C ALA A 389 11.38 -12.44 -19.31
N ASP A 390 12.61 -12.89 -19.58
CA ASP A 390 12.89 -13.49 -20.86
C ASP A 390 11.84 -14.57 -21.05
N SER A 391 11.01 -14.41 -22.08
CA SER A 391 10.10 -15.44 -22.55
C SER A 391 10.93 -16.60 -23.10
N ALA A 392 11.48 -17.38 -22.18
CA ALA A 392 12.12 -18.65 -22.43
C ALA A 392 11.02 -19.63 -22.87
N ALA A 393 11.24 -20.17 -24.06
CA ALA A 393 10.58 -21.32 -24.69
C ALA A 393 9.45 -21.99 -23.88
N ALA A 394 8.22 -21.83 -24.37
CA ALA A 394 7.11 -22.70 -23.99
C ALA A 394 7.43 -24.14 -24.42
N VAL A 395 7.69 -25.02 -23.46
CA VAL A 395 7.63 -26.47 -23.67
C VAL A 395 6.19 -26.88 -23.41
N VAL A 396 5.50 -27.29 -24.48
CA VAL A 396 4.16 -27.90 -24.40
C VAL A 396 4.27 -29.32 -24.96
N ASP A 397 3.91 -30.30 -24.12
CA ASP A 397 3.56 -31.68 -24.46
C ASP A 397 4.48 -32.46 -25.41
N GLY A 398 5.72 -32.73 -24.97
CA GLY A 398 6.41 -34.00 -25.25
C GLY A 398 6.61 -34.42 -26.71
N THR A 399 6.36 -33.54 -27.67
CA THR A 399 6.48 -33.79 -29.10
C THR A 399 7.30 -32.66 -29.70
N VAL A 400 8.48 -33.01 -30.20
CA VAL A 400 9.39 -32.07 -30.87
C VAL A 400 8.78 -31.71 -32.22
N VAL A 401 8.06 -30.59 -32.29
CA VAL A 401 7.70 -29.96 -33.56
C VAL A 401 8.95 -29.25 -34.08
N ASN A 402 9.57 -29.85 -35.08
CA ASN A 402 10.80 -29.40 -35.72
C ASN A 402 10.55 -28.20 -36.66
N ASP A 403 10.02 -27.10 -36.14
CA ASP A 403 9.66 -25.91 -36.92
C ASP A 403 10.09 -24.60 -36.23
N SER A 404 11.11 -24.65 -35.38
CA SER A 404 11.65 -23.44 -34.74
C SER A 404 12.48 -22.64 -35.74
N VAL A 405 11.99 -21.45 -36.11
CA VAL A 405 12.74 -20.52 -36.94
C VAL A 405 14.01 -20.14 -36.19
N GLN A 406 15.18 -20.51 -36.73
CA GLN A 406 16.46 -20.18 -36.09
C GLN A 406 16.85 -18.72 -36.35
N ILE A 407 17.45 -18.05 -35.36
CA ILE A 407 17.92 -16.66 -35.51
C ILE A 407 18.93 -16.48 -36.65
N ARG A 408 19.72 -17.52 -36.97
CA ARG A 408 20.66 -17.54 -38.12
C ARG A 408 19.97 -17.29 -39.46
N ASN A 409 18.67 -17.59 -39.56
CA ASN A 409 17.86 -17.33 -40.75
C ASN A 409 17.59 -15.83 -40.99
N PHE A 410 17.72 -15.01 -39.94
CA PHE A 410 17.60 -13.55 -39.98
C PHE A 410 18.97 -12.88 -39.93
N ASN A 411 19.93 -13.46 -39.21
CA ASN A 411 21.29 -12.95 -39.09
C ASN A 411 22.34 -14.05 -39.37
N PRO A 412 22.73 -14.26 -40.64
CA PRO A 412 23.71 -15.29 -41.00
C PRO A 412 25.09 -15.07 -40.37
N ASP A 413 25.45 -13.81 -40.07
CA ASP A 413 26.76 -13.43 -39.53
C ASP A 413 26.77 -13.27 -38.00
N ILE A 414 25.72 -13.74 -37.29
CA ILE A 414 25.58 -13.55 -35.83
C ILE A 414 26.82 -14.03 -35.04
N GLU A 415 27.49 -15.10 -35.48
CA GLU A 415 28.67 -15.65 -34.81
C GLU A 415 29.92 -14.76 -34.94
N LYS A 416 29.96 -13.90 -35.96
CA LYS A 416 31.05 -12.93 -36.18
C LYS A 416 30.78 -11.60 -35.50
N GLN A 417 29.56 -11.39 -34.99
CA GLN A 417 29.15 -10.14 -34.36
C GLN A 417 29.38 -10.18 -32.85
N LEU A 418 29.69 -9.01 -32.28
CA LEU A 418 29.74 -8.85 -30.83
C LEU A 418 28.31 -8.91 -30.27
N SER A 419 28.07 -9.78 -29.28
CA SER A 419 26.76 -9.84 -28.64
C SER A 419 26.46 -8.52 -27.90
N PRO A 420 25.18 -8.12 -27.79
CA PRO A 420 24.75 -6.93 -27.06
C PRO A 420 25.25 -6.92 -25.60
N GLU A 421 25.22 -8.07 -24.94
CA GLU A 421 25.75 -8.26 -23.58
C GLU A 421 27.26 -8.00 -23.50
N LYS A 422 28.04 -8.56 -24.44
CA LYS A 422 29.49 -8.30 -24.52
C LYS A 422 29.78 -6.85 -24.89
N TYR A 423 29.00 -6.25 -25.80
CA TYR A 423 29.11 -4.83 -26.13
C TYR A 423 28.87 -3.96 -24.91
N PHE A 424 27.81 -4.23 -24.14
CA PHE A 424 27.50 -3.54 -22.89
C PHE A 424 28.65 -3.65 -21.89
N LYS A 425 29.16 -4.87 -21.63
CA LYS A 425 30.27 -5.11 -20.71
C LYS A 425 31.57 -4.41 -21.15
N ASN A 426 31.91 -4.48 -22.43
CA ASN A 426 33.13 -3.86 -22.98
C ASN A 426 33.08 -2.32 -22.96
N ASN A 427 31.88 -1.74 -22.94
CA ASN A 427 31.64 -0.30 -23.05
C ASN A 427 31.15 0.31 -21.73
N MET A 428 31.29 -0.41 -20.62
CA MET A 428 30.95 0.08 -19.29
C MET A 428 31.95 1.13 -18.82
N THR A 429 31.45 2.24 -18.28
CA THR A 429 32.29 3.32 -17.72
C THR A 429 32.56 3.12 -16.22
N ASP A 430 33.47 3.93 -15.68
CA ASP A 430 33.65 4.06 -14.23
C ASP A 430 32.63 5.00 -13.57
N TYR A 431 31.73 5.59 -14.37
CA TYR A 431 30.64 6.38 -13.83
C TYR A 431 29.56 5.49 -13.21
N TYR A 432 28.95 5.98 -12.14
CA TYR A 432 27.79 5.38 -11.49
C TYR A 432 26.77 6.45 -11.08
N TYR A 433 25.50 6.07 -11.07
CA TYR A 433 24.40 6.91 -10.60
C TYR A 433 23.29 6.05 -9.99
N TYR A 434 22.91 6.35 -8.75
CA TYR A 434 21.90 5.58 -8.01
C TYR A 434 20.48 6.00 -8.42
N THR A 435 20.03 5.44 -9.53
CA THR A 435 18.72 5.74 -10.13
C THR A 435 17.55 5.24 -9.29
N ASP A 436 17.74 4.12 -8.58
CA ASP A 436 16.72 3.56 -7.68
C ASP A 436 16.50 4.48 -6.47
N ASP A 437 17.57 5.01 -5.86
CA ASP A 437 17.51 6.00 -4.77
C ASP A 437 16.71 7.24 -5.20
N LEU A 438 16.92 7.73 -6.44
CA LEU A 438 16.16 8.84 -7.00
C LEU A 438 14.67 8.50 -7.17
N SER A 439 14.38 7.31 -7.71
CA SER A 439 13.00 6.84 -7.91
C SER A 439 12.25 6.72 -6.58
N SER A 440 12.87 6.08 -5.59
CA SER A 440 12.34 5.94 -4.23
C SER A 440 12.06 7.30 -3.59
N LEU A 441 12.98 8.26 -3.70
CA LEU A 441 12.76 9.60 -3.14
C LEU A 441 11.55 10.29 -3.76
N LEU A 442 11.40 10.26 -5.08
CA LEU A 442 10.25 10.87 -5.75
C LEU A 442 8.94 10.20 -5.30
N LYS A 443 8.90 8.86 -5.33
CA LYS A 443 7.76 8.05 -4.89
C LYS A 443 7.37 8.35 -3.44
N ASN A 444 8.35 8.41 -2.54
CA ASN A 444 8.12 8.66 -1.12
C ASN A 444 7.64 10.08 -0.84
N VAL A 445 8.20 11.08 -1.51
CA VAL A 445 7.73 12.48 -1.38
C VAL A 445 6.25 12.57 -1.72
N ASP A 446 5.84 11.92 -2.81
CA ASP A 446 4.46 11.92 -3.26
C ASP A 446 3.58 11.06 -2.34
N LEU A 447 3.99 9.83 -2.00
CA LEU A 447 3.30 8.95 -1.04
C LEU A 447 2.97 9.67 0.27
N ILE A 448 3.95 10.30 0.93
CA ILE A 448 3.71 10.98 2.22
C ILE A 448 2.74 12.17 2.09
N LYS A 449 2.75 12.89 0.96
CA LYS A 449 1.78 13.98 0.73
C LYS A 449 0.37 13.45 0.50
N SER A 450 0.26 12.28 -0.10
CA SER A 450 -0.96 11.72 -0.64
C SER A 450 -1.71 10.88 0.40
N THR A 451 -0.99 10.09 1.21
CA THR A 451 -1.54 9.18 2.22
C THR A 451 -2.41 9.92 3.25
N ASP A 452 -3.59 9.36 3.53
CA ASP A 452 -4.44 9.76 4.65
C ASP A 452 -4.14 8.90 5.88
N PHE A 453 -3.04 9.24 6.56
CA PHE A 453 -2.59 8.55 7.76
C PHE A 453 -3.66 8.49 8.86
N PHE A 454 -4.59 9.45 8.88
CA PHE A 454 -5.63 9.52 9.91
C PHE A 454 -6.70 8.47 9.63
N SER A 455 -7.38 8.55 8.49
CA SER A 455 -8.52 7.67 8.20
C SER A 455 -8.13 6.19 8.16
N GLU A 456 -6.96 5.86 7.62
CA GLU A 456 -6.46 4.48 7.54
C GLU A 456 -6.25 3.83 8.91
N ASN A 457 -5.85 4.62 9.93
CA ASN A 457 -5.37 4.06 11.20
C ASN A 457 -6.25 4.40 12.41
N ILE A 458 -7.06 5.46 12.35
CA ILE A 458 -7.83 6.00 13.49
C ILE A 458 -8.73 4.96 14.15
N HIS A 459 -9.31 4.06 13.36
CA HIS A 459 -10.17 2.99 13.83
C HIS A 459 -9.49 2.11 14.88
N VAL A 460 -8.23 1.73 14.66
CA VAL A 460 -7.46 0.86 15.56
C VAL A 460 -7.26 1.54 16.91
N TYR A 461 -6.85 2.80 16.90
CA TYR A 461 -6.59 3.57 18.13
C TYR A 461 -7.87 3.85 18.93
N ILE A 462 -8.98 4.11 18.26
CA ILE A 462 -10.29 4.26 18.90
C ILE A 462 -10.69 2.96 19.61
N TRP A 463 -10.52 1.80 18.97
CA TRP A 463 -10.85 0.51 19.58
C TRP A 463 -9.95 0.16 20.76
N ILE A 464 -8.65 0.42 20.66
CA ILE A 464 -7.71 0.27 21.78
C ILE A 464 -8.16 1.13 22.97
N ALA A 465 -8.47 2.40 22.74
CA ALA A 465 -8.92 3.31 23.78
C ALA A 465 -10.26 2.87 24.38
N PHE A 466 -11.21 2.41 23.57
CA PHE A 466 -12.50 1.90 24.03
C PHE A 466 -12.33 0.67 24.94
N PHE A 467 -11.56 -0.33 24.50
CA PHE A 467 -11.36 -1.57 25.25
C PHE A 467 -10.60 -1.32 26.57
N LEU A 468 -9.54 -0.50 26.55
CA LEU A 468 -8.84 -0.13 27.78
C LEU A 468 -9.77 0.65 28.72
N ALA A 469 -10.64 1.51 28.19
CA ALA A 469 -11.60 2.26 29.00
C ALA A 469 -12.64 1.36 29.67
N THR A 470 -13.16 0.34 28.96
CA THR A 470 -14.11 -0.62 29.54
C THR A 470 -13.47 -1.48 30.63
N VAL A 471 -12.21 -1.89 30.46
CA VAL A 471 -11.45 -2.63 31.48
C VAL A 471 -11.23 -1.78 32.74
N ILE A 472 -10.78 -0.53 32.58
CA ILE A 472 -10.59 0.41 33.70
C ILE A 472 -11.92 0.71 34.39
N PHE A 473 -12.99 0.89 33.62
CA PHE A 473 -14.32 1.14 34.14
C PHE A 473 -14.82 -0.03 34.99
N ASN A 474 -14.67 -1.26 34.52
CA ASN A 474 -15.01 -2.47 35.28
C ASN A 474 -14.17 -2.62 36.54
N PHE A 475 -12.84 -2.47 36.44
CA PHE A 475 -11.96 -2.49 37.61
C PHE A 475 -12.46 -1.54 38.71
N ARG A 476 -12.89 -0.34 38.31
CA ARG A 476 -13.27 0.71 39.22
C ARG A 476 -14.69 0.52 39.80
N ILE A 477 -15.56 -0.20 39.10
CA ILE A 477 -16.92 -0.51 39.58
C ILE A 477 -16.94 -1.81 40.41
N THR A 478 -16.41 -2.91 39.87
CA THR A 478 -16.50 -4.23 40.50
C THR A 478 -15.31 -4.55 41.40
N GLY A 479 -14.18 -3.85 41.22
CA GLY A 479 -12.92 -4.17 41.89
C GLY A 479 -12.07 -5.20 41.14
N LEU A 480 -10.83 -5.36 41.60
CA LEU A 480 -9.82 -6.23 40.96
C LEU A 480 -10.23 -7.70 40.94
N LYS A 481 -10.69 -8.22 42.08
CA LYS A 481 -10.97 -9.65 42.26
C LYS A 481 -12.05 -10.13 41.28
N PRO A 482 -13.23 -9.49 41.17
CA PRO A 482 -14.21 -9.84 40.13
C PRO A 482 -13.73 -9.67 38.70
N LEU A 483 -12.91 -8.65 38.42
CA LEU A 483 -12.38 -8.43 37.08
C LEU A 483 -11.47 -9.58 36.63
N LEU A 484 -10.51 -9.98 37.48
CA LEU A 484 -9.60 -11.08 37.18
C LEU A 484 -10.36 -12.40 37.01
N PHE A 485 -11.33 -12.68 37.88
CA PHE A 485 -12.18 -13.87 37.71
C PHE A 485 -12.97 -13.82 36.42
N SER A 486 -13.48 -12.65 36.00
CA SER A 486 -14.23 -12.54 34.75
C SER A 486 -13.37 -12.81 33.51
N MET A 487 -12.09 -12.38 33.53
CA MET A 487 -11.12 -12.68 32.47
C MET A 487 -10.83 -14.19 32.40
N ILE A 488 -10.60 -14.84 33.55
CA ILE A 488 -10.38 -16.29 33.62
C ILE A 488 -11.63 -17.03 33.15
N SER A 489 -12.83 -16.66 33.62
CA SER A 489 -14.09 -17.27 33.21
C SER A 489 -14.36 -17.12 31.72
N ALA A 490 -14.05 -15.96 31.13
CA ALA A 490 -14.15 -15.76 29.68
C ALA A 490 -13.19 -16.66 28.90
N GLY A 491 -11.95 -16.85 29.38
CA GLY A 491 -10.98 -17.76 28.77
C GLY A 491 -11.42 -19.24 28.84
N VAL A 492 -11.92 -19.68 30.00
CA VAL A 492 -12.47 -21.04 30.19
C VAL A 492 -13.69 -21.26 29.30
N LEU A 493 -14.56 -20.25 29.18
CA LEU A 493 -15.72 -20.31 28.31
C LEU A 493 -15.33 -20.42 26.83
N LEU A 494 -14.33 -19.65 26.39
CA LEU A 494 -13.80 -19.74 25.03
C LEU A 494 -13.24 -21.15 24.75
N LEU A 495 -12.48 -21.72 25.68
CA LEU A 495 -11.98 -23.09 25.58
C LEU A 495 -13.13 -24.11 25.45
N ALA A 496 -14.18 -23.97 26.28
CA ALA A 496 -15.35 -24.83 26.21
C ALA A 496 -16.08 -24.71 24.85
N VAL A 497 -16.21 -23.49 24.32
CA VAL A 497 -16.78 -23.26 22.98
C VAL A 497 -15.96 -23.95 21.90
N VAL A 498 -14.63 -23.82 21.93
CA VAL A 498 -13.73 -24.49 20.97
C VAL A 498 -13.87 -26.00 21.06
N LEU A 499 -13.86 -26.58 22.26
CA LEU A 499 -14.00 -28.02 22.46
C LEU A 499 -15.35 -28.55 21.94
N ILE A 500 -16.45 -27.86 22.25
CA ILE A 500 -17.78 -28.21 21.75
C ILE A 500 -17.85 -28.10 20.23
N SER A 501 -17.19 -27.10 19.65
CA SER A 501 -17.11 -26.91 18.19
C SER A 501 -16.32 -28.02 17.49
N VAL A 502 -15.22 -28.47 18.10
CA VAL A 502 -14.44 -29.63 17.62
C VAL A 502 -15.27 -30.91 17.71
N LEU A 503 -15.96 -31.14 18.82
CA LEU A 503 -16.87 -32.29 18.98
C LEU A 503 -17.99 -32.26 17.93
N PHE A 504 -18.61 -31.10 17.71
CA PHE A 504 -19.64 -30.93 16.68
C PHE A 504 -19.08 -31.24 15.28
N SER A 505 -17.91 -30.70 14.93
CA SER A 505 -17.26 -30.98 13.65
C SER A 505 -16.94 -32.46 13.47
N ALA A 506 -16.58 -33.18 14.53
CA ALA A 506 -16.29 -34.61 14.49
C ALA A 506 -17.57 -35.45 14.30
N SER A 507 -18.69 -35.03 14.90
CA SER A 507 -19.96 -35.77 14.83
C SER A 507 -20.81 -35.46 13.60
N PHE A 508 -20.80 -34.22 13.11
CA PHE A 508 -21.73 -33.72 12.08
C PHE A 508 -21.02 -33.23 10.80
N GLY A 509 -19.70 -33.32 10.74
CA GLY A 509 -18.90 -32.82 9.62
C GLY A 509 -18.69 -31.31 9.63
N ARG A 510 -17.95 -30.80 8.64
CA ARG A 510 -17.51 -29.39 8.59
C ARG A 510 -18.49 -28.43 7.91
N ASN A 511 -19.44 -28.94 7.14
CA ASN A 511 -20.26 -28.11 6.24
C ASN A 511 -21.11 -27.06 6.98
N ASN A 512 -21.56 -27.36 8.20
CA ASN A 512 -22.39 -26.45 9.01
C ASN A 512 -21.65 -25.87 10.22
N LEU A 513 -20.33 -26.01 10.28
CA LEU A 513 -19.55 -25.65 11.46
C LEU A 513 -19.60 -24.14 11.75
N GLU A 514 -19.46 -23.30 10.72
CA GLU A 514 -19.48 -21.84 10.86
C GLU A 514 -20.82 -21.33 11.40
N PHE A 515 -21.94 -21.85 10.89
CA PHE A 515 -23.28 -21.55 11.40
C PHE A 515 -23.44 -22.03 12.85
N PHE A 516 -23.03 -23.26 13.16
CA PHE A 516 -23.11 -23.80 14.53
C PHE A 516 -22.34 -22.93 15.53
N ILE A 517 -21.06 -22.64 15.25
CA ILE A 517 -20.21 -21.82 16.13
C ILE A 517 -20.85 -20.44 16.35
N SER A 518 -21.34 -19.83 15.28
CA SER A 518 -21.91 -18.49 15.34
C SER A 518 -23.19 -18.43 16.18
N TYR A 519 -24.14 -19.36 15.97
CA TYR A 519 -25.37 -19.42 16.75
C TYR A 519 -25.15 -19.89 18.20
N PHE A 520 -24.21 -20.80 18.42
CA PHE A 520 -23.83 -21.23 19.77
C PHE A 520 -23.20 -20.07 20.56
N GLY A 521 -22.29 -19.33 19.92
CA GLY A 521 -21.74 -18.09 20.48
C GLY A 521 -22.82 -17.05 20.77
N LEU A 522 -23.81 -16.88 19.88
CA LEU A 522 -24.93 -15.96 20.07
C LEU A 522 -25.78 -16.35 21.27
N ALA A 523 -26.11 -17.64 21.44
CA ALA A 523 -26.89 -18.15 22.56
C ALA A 523 -26.17 -17.91 23.90
N ILE A 524 -24.86 -18.20 23.97
CA ILE A 524 -24.03 -17.93 25.14
C ILE A 524 -23.99 -16.43 25.43
N GLY A 525 -23.77 -15.60 24.41
CA GLY A 525 -23.76 -14.14 24.54
C GLY A 525 -25.07 -13.59 25.10
N LEU A 526 -26.21 -14.08 24.63
CA LEU A 526 -27.53 -13.71 25.15
C LEU A 526 -27.71 -14.10 26.62
N ILE A 527 -27.27 -15.29 27.03
CA ILE A 527 -27.32 -15.72 28.43
C ILE A 527 -26.49 -14.78 29.31
N ILE A 528 -25.29 -14.42 28.85
CA ILE A 528 -24.39 -13.54 29.59
C ILE A 528 -24.96 -12.13 29.73
N LEU A 529 -25.51 -11.57 28.65
CA LEU A 529 -26.09 -10.22 28.64
C LEU A 529 -27.38 -10.12 29.45
N LEU A 530 -28.28 -11.11 29.33
CA LEU A 530 -29.59 -11.10 29.99
C LEU A 530 -29.53 -11.52 31.46
N GLY A 531 -28.54 -12.32 31.86
CA GLY A 531 -28.39 -12.82 33.23
C GLY A 531 -28.48 -11.70 34.29
N PRO A 532 -27.66 -10.66 34.21
CA PRO A 532 -27.73 -9.51 35.12
C PRO A 532 -29.01 -8.68 34.99
N VAL A 533 -29.71 -8.71 33.86
CA VAL A 533 -30.94 -7.93 33.67
C VAL A 533 -32.14 -8.61 34.32
N VAL A 534 -32.27 -9.92 34.11
CA VAL A 534 -33.47 -10.70 34.49
C VAL A 534 -33.29 -11.43 35.82
N MET A 535 -32.09 -11.95 36.09
CA MET A 535 -31.84 -12.87 37.19
C MET A 535 -30.96 -12.29 38.31
N MET A 536 -30.72 -10.97 38.33
CA MET A 536 -29.80 -10.33 39.28
C MET A 536 -30.05 -10.71 40.75
N LYS A 537 -31.33 -10.79 41.16
CA LYS A 537 -31.70 -11.14 42.55
C LYS A 537 -31.47 -12.62 42.91
N ARG A 538 -31.36 -13.49 41.91
CA ARG A 538 -31.13 -14.94 42.08
C ARG A 538 -29.65 -15.31 41.98
N LEU A 539 -28.84 -14.44 41.39
CA LEU A 539 -27.39 -14.64 41.25
C LEU A 539 -26.68 -14.11 42.51
N GLY A 540 -25.69 -14.86 43.00
CA GLY A 540 -24.78 -14.33 44.02
C GLY A 540 -24.02 -13.10 43.49
N LYS A 541 -23.73 -12.12 44.37
CA LYS A 541 -23.11 -10.83 43.96
C LYS A 541 -21.83 -11.01 43.15
N LEU A 542 -21.00 -12.00 43.51
CA LEU A 542 -19.80 -12.35 42.76
C LEU A 542 -20.13 -12.87 41.36
N VAL A 543 -21.04 -13.84 41.23
CA VAL A 543 -21.42 -14.40 39.91
C VAL A 543 -22.02 -13.31 39.02
N ALA A 544 -22.94 -12.50 39.56
CA ALA A 544 -23.52 -11.36 38.82
C ALA A 544 -22.43 -10.39 38.32
N SER A 545 -21.38 -10.17 39.11
CA SER A 545 -20.26 -9.29 38.72
C SER A 545 -19.42 -9.86 37.56
N LEU A 546 -19.30 -11.18 37.44
CA LEU A 546 -18.63 -11.82 36.31
C LEU A 546 -19.41 -11.58 35.02
N PHE A 547 -20.72 -11.84 35.05
CA PHE A 547 -21.61 -11.61 33.91
C PHE A 547 -21.60 -10.14 33.48
N ILE A 548 -21.64 -9.22 34.44
CA ILE A 548 -21.55 -7.77 34.19
C ILE A 548 -20.22 -7.41 33.50
N ASN A 549 -19.10 -7.90 34.02
CA ASN A 549 -17.78 -7.56 33.48
C ASN A 549 -17.58 -8.10 32.06
N ILE A 550 -18.05 -9.33 31.81
CA ILE A 550 -18.03 -9.92 30.48
C ILE A 550 -18.97 -9.14 29.56
N SER A 551 -20.19 -8.80 30.00
CA SER A 551 -21.15 -8.01 29.23
C SER A 551 -20.55 -6.68 28.77
N VAL A 552 -19.91 -5.94 29.69
CA VAL A 552 -19.31 -4.63 29.39
C VAL A 552 -18.20 -4.71 28.33
N ASN A 553 -17.35 -5.74 28.35
CA ASN A 553 -16.25 -5.86 27.38
C ASN A 553 -16.64 -6.59 26.10
N ALA A 554 -17.54 -7.57 26.18
CA ALA A 554 -17.88 -8.44 25.06
C ALA A 554 -19.10 -7.97 24.26
N PHE A 555 -19.85 -6.95 24.71
CA PHE A 555 -21.05 -6.49 23.99
C PHE A 555 -20.76 -6.06 22.55
N VAL A 556 -19.64 -5.36 22.31
CA VAL A 556 -19.25 -4.96 20.94
C VAL A 556 -18.91 -6.17 20.06
N LEU A 557 -18.30 -7.21 20.63
CA LEU A 557 -18.06 -8.48 19.93
C LEU A 557 -19.36 -9.23 19.67
N PHE A 558 -20.33 -9.13 20.58
CA PHE A 558 -21.66 -9.68 20.39
C PHE A 558 -22.42 -8.99 19.24
N LEU A 559 -22.32 -7.66 19.10
CA LEU A 559 -22.86 -6.95 17.93
C LEU A 559 -22.15 -7.39 16.64
N LEU A 560 -20.82 -7.48 16.64
CA LEU A 560 -20.05 -7.97 15.50
C LEU A 560 -20.51 -9.38 15.09
N LEU A 561 -20.76 -10.26 16.06
CA LEU A 561 -21.26 -11.62 15.82
C LEU A 561 -22.63 -11.61 15.12
N ILE A 562 -23.53 -10.69 15.46
CA ILE A 562 -24.82 -10.55 14.77
C ILE A 562 -24.60 -10.20 13.29
N PHE A 563 -23.75 -9.21 12.99
CA PHE A 563 -23.42 -8.86 11.61
C PHE A 563 -22.73 -10.00 10.86
N PHE A 564 -21.86 -10.76 11.55
CA PHE A 564 -21.22 -11.95 10.99
C PHE A 564 -22.24 -13.03 10.62
N ILE A 565 -23.24 -13.29 11.48
CA ILE A 565 -24.33 -14.23 11.17
C ILE A 565 -25.13 -13.76 9.96
N ILE A 566 -25.46 -12.47 9.87
CA ILE A 566 -26.15 -11.91 8.70
C ILE A 566 -25.31 -12.09 7.44
N HIS A 567 -24.01 -11.82 7.52
CA HIS A 567 -23.06 -12.02 6.42
C HIS A 567 -23.04 -13.48 5.95
N LEU A 568 -22.96 -14.46 6.86
CA LEU A 568 -22.98 -15.89 6.51
C LEU A 568 -24.25 -16.27 5.73
N HIS A 569 -25.42 -15.79 6.19
CA HIS A 569 -26.69 -16.04 5.48
C HIS A 569 -26.75 -15.38 4.10
N GLN A 570 -26.26 -14.15 3.97
CA GLN A 570 -26.20 -13.46 2.68
C GLN A 570 -25.27 -14.16 1.71
N LEU A 571 -24.11 -14.64 2.19
CA LEU A 571 -23.15 -15.36 1.38
C LEU A 571 -23.72 -16.69 0.88
N GLU A 572 -24.36 -17.46 1.76
CA GLU A 572 -25.01 -18.74 1.39
C GLU A 572 -26.17 -18.53 0.43
N SER A 573 -27.02 -17.52 0.68
CA SER A 573 -28.12 -17.16 -0.21
C SER A 573 -27.61 -16.73 -1.59
N CYS A 574 -26.54 -15.93 -1.66
CA CYS A 574 -25.93 -15.51 -2.92
C CYS A 574 -25.40 -16.70 -3.72
N LYS A 575 -24.66 -17.62 -3.08
CA LYS A 575 -24.15 -18.85 -3.69
C LYS A 575 -25.28 -19.73 -4.23
N SER A 576 -26.42 -19.78 -3.55
CA SER A 576 -27.58 -20.57 -3.97
C SER A 576 -28.28 -20.03 -5.24
N VAL A 577 -28.16 -18.73 -5.52
CA VAL A 577 -28.84 -18.07 -6.65
C VAL A 577 -27.93 -17.89 -7.86
N ASN A 578 -26.62 -17.69 -7.66
CA ASN A 578 -25.72 -17.25 -8.73
C ASN A 578 -24.39 -18.02 -8.72
N VAL A 579 -24.41 -19.27 -9.22
CA VAL A 579 -23.28 -20.22 -9.20
C VAL A 579 -22.03 -19.70 -9.95
N MET A 580 -22.16 -18.67 -10.79
CA MET A 580 -21.07 -18.10 -11.61
C MET A 580 -20.58 -16.70 -11.17
N SER A 581 -21.13 -16.10 -10.11
CA SER A 581 -20.75 -14.76 -9.66
C SER A 581 -19.70 -14.83 -8.55
N TYR A 582 -18.48 -14.36 -8.81
CA TYR A 582 -17.39 -14.30 -7.83
C TYR A 582 -17.54 -13.17 -6.78
N GLU A 583 -18.45 -12.21 -7.00
CA GLU A 583 -18.64 -11.06 -6.12
C GLU A 583 -19.99 -11.07 -5.41
N CYS A 584 -20.06 -11.74 -4.25
CA CYS A 584 -21.22 -11.64 -3.36
C CYS A 584 -21.09 -10.44 -2.44
N LYS A 585 -21.78 -9.33 -2.75
CA LYS A 585 -21.90 -8.18 -1.84
C LYS A 585 -22.74 -8.57 -0.61
N THR A 586 -22.15 -8.43 0.57
CA THR A 586 -22.76 -8.71 1.87
C THR A 586 -22.82 -7.43 2.69
N ILE A 587 -23.49 -7.45 3.84
CA ILE A 587 -23.57 -6.30 4.74
C ILE A 587 -22.18 -5.84 5.23
N ILE A 588 -21.25 -6.77 5.45
CA ILE A 588 -19.88 -6.44 5.87
C ILE A 588 -19.13 -5.76 4.73
N THR A 589 -19.19 -6.31 3.50
CA THR A 589 -18.50 -5.71 2.34
C THR A 589 -19.17 -4.45 1.84
N THR A 590 -20.46 -4.25 2.10
CA THR A 590 -21.19 -3.02 1.73
C THR A 590 -20.91 -1.88 2.70
N LEU A 591 -20.74 -2.18 4.00
CA LEU A 591 -20.53 -1.16 5.02
C LEU A 591 -19.06 -0.89 5.30
N GLU A 592 -18.16 -1.84 5.01
CA GLU A 592 -16.71 -1.72 5.20
C GLU A 592 -16.36 -1.11 6.58
N PHE A 593 -15.54 -0.06 6.59
CA PHE A 593 -15.13 0.66 7.80
C PHE A 593 -16.29 1.34 8.55
N ASN A 594 -17.40 1.67 7.89
CA ASN A 594 -18.57 2.26 8.56
C ASN A 594 -19.21 1.28 9.56
N LEU A 595 -19.12 -0.03 9.31
CA LEU A 595 -19.61 -1.04 10.25
C LEU A 595 -18.88 -0.95 11.60
N SER A 596 -17.56 -0.75 11.55
CA SER A 596 -16.72 -0.58 12.75
C SER A 596 -17.19 0.58 13.62
N TYR A 597 -17.48 1.74 13.01
CA TYR A 597 -17.99 2.91 13.72
C TYR A 597 -19.40 2.68 14.29
N MET A 598 -20.28 2.01 13.55
CA MET A 598 -21.63 1.69 14.04
C MET A 598 -21.59 0.77 15.26
N ILE A 599 -20.73 -0.26 15.25
CA ILE A 599 -20.55 -1.17 16.38
C ILE A 599 -20.00 -0.41 17.60
N LEU A 600 -19.04 0.50 17.38
CA LEU A 600 -18.50 1.34 18.45
C LEU A 600 -19.58 2.23 19.07
N VAL A 601 -20.38 2.93 18.26
CA VAL A 601 -21.52 3.74 18.73
C VAL A 601 -22.50 2.87 19.53
N GLY A 602 -22.80 1.66 19.03
CA GLY A 602 -23.58 0.66 19.76
C GLY A 602 -23.00 0.34 21.14
N GLY A 603 -21.67 0.22 21.25
CA GLY A 603 -20.96 0.04 22.51
C GLY A 603 -21.15 1.21 23.50
N PHE A 604 -21.05 2.46 23.04
CA PHE A 604 -21.32 3.64 23.87
C PHE A 604 -22.77 3.70 24.35
N VAL A 605 -23.72 3.46 23.46
CA VAL A 605 -25.16 3.45 23.78
C VAL A 605 -25.45 2.34 24.80
N PHE A 606 -24.91 1.14 24.58
CA PHE A 606 -25.04 0.04 25.53
C PHE A 606 -24.49 0.41 26.90
N LEU A 607 -23.27 0.94 26.98
CA LEU A 607 -22.68 1.34 28.26
C LEU A 607 -23.54 2.35 29.00
N TYR A 608 -24.06 3.37 28.29
CA TYR A 608 -24.96 4.35 28.88
C TYR A 608 -26.20 3.69 29.50
N LEU A 609 -26.88 2.82 28.76
CA LEU A 609 -28.08 2.11 29.25
C LEU A 609 -27.74 1.13 30.39
N TYR A 610 -26.63 0.41 30.26
CA TYR A 610 -26.19 -0.64 31.18
C TYR A 610 -25.69 -0.08 32.53
N THR A 611 -25.33 1.21 32.63
CA THR A 611 -25.02 1.84 33.93
C THR A 611 -26.14 1.67 34.96
N SER A 612 -27.40 1.58 34.54
CA SER A 612 -28.54 1.34 35.44
C SER A 612 -28.47 -0.05 36.07
N VAL A 613 -28.02 -1.05 35.32
CA VAL A 613 -27.79 -2.43 35.79
C VAL A 613 -26.63 -2.44 36.79
N LEU A 614 -25.54 -1.73 36.49
CA LEU A 614 -24.38 -1.59 37.39
C LEU A 614 -24.75 -0.98 38.74
N GLN A 615 -25.60 0.05 38.74
CA GLN A 615 -26.09 0.66 39.98
C GLN A 615 -26.90 -0.31 40.84
N ARG A 616 -27.82 -1.06 40.22
CA ARG A 616 -28.63 -2.08 40.92
C ARG A 616 -27.75 -3.17 41.51
N TRP A 617 -26.76 -3.65 40.76
CA TRP A 617 -25.80 -4.64 41.24
C TRP A 617 -24.97 -4.11 42.41
N LYS A 618 -24.50 -2.86 42.33
CA LYS A 618 -23.71 -2.26 43.42
C LYS A 618 -24.49 -2.14 44.73
N ALA A 619 -25.81 -1.97 44.65
CA ALA A 619 -26.70 -1.91 45.81
C ALA A 619 -27.02 -3.28 46.44
N MET A 620 -26.60 -4.40 45.83
CA MET A 620 -26.81 -5.72 46.41
C MET A 620 -25.99 -5.90 47.71
N PRO A 621 -26.55 -6.59 48.74
CA PRO A 621 -25.78 -6.98 49.92
C PRO A 621 -24.60 -7.88 49.53
N GLU A 622 -23.49 -7.79 50.27
CA GLU A 622 -22.28 -8.58 50.01
C GLU A 622 -22.51 -10.09 50.07
#